data_AF-A0A5T0UQE5-F1
#
_entry.id   AF-A0A5T0UQE5-F1
#
_cell.length_a   1.000
_cell.length_b   1.000
_cell.length_c   1.000
_cell.angle_alpha   90.00
_cell.angle_beta   90.00
_cell.angle_gamma   90.00
#
_symmetry.space_group_name_H-M   'P 1'
#
loop_
_entity.id
_entity.type
_entity.pdbx_description
1 polymer ?
#
loop_
_entity_poly.entity_id
_entity_poly.type
_entity_poly.pdbx_seq_one_letter_code
_entity_poly.pdbx_strand_id
1 'polypeptide(L)'
;QSGQLDQTNLNQDQARQLRTSKEFVARKQARTQYLEFNKQSVALKNANIRKAISAAIDRKQLVDQILADGSMQTESFVPQGLMTYAGKDFAKVAGTKAGTTFDRKAAQKYLKQGLKELGQDSLELQLLGDDDDLSKKTDEYLQSQLEENL
;
A
#
# COMPACT_ATOMS: atom_id res chain seq x y z
N GLN A 1 7.20 -28.18 -11.21
CA GLN A 1 7.99 -28.37 -9.96
C GLN A 1 9.06 -29.41 -10.25
N SER A 2 10.33 -29.00 -10.39
CA SER A 2 11.46 -29.86 -10.82
C SER A 2 12.20 -30.56 -9.67
N GLY A 3 11.83 -30.30 -8.41
CA GLY A 3 12.51 -30.85 -7.24
C GLY A 3 13.87 -30.22 -6.93
N GLN A 4 14.21 -29.08 -7.56
CA GLN A 4 15.51 -28.40 -7.39
C GLN A 4 15.54 -27.43 -6.20
N LEU A 5 14.39 -27.12 -5.60
CA LEU A 5 14.25 -26.21 -4.46
C LEU A 5 13.29 -26.82 -3.45
N ASP A 6 13.63 -26.70 -2.17
CA ASP A 6 12.79 -27.17 -1.06
C ASP A 6 11.70 -26.15 -0.69
N GLN A 7 11.94 -24.85 -0.93
CA GLN A 7 10.97 -23.77 -0.74
C GLN A 7 11.21 -22.67 -1.78
N THR A 8 10.11 -22.03 -2.20
CA THR A 8 10.16 -20.77 -2.97
C THR A 8 9.01 -19.87 -2.52
N ASN A 9 9.21 -18.55 -2.63
CA ASN A 9 8.09 -17.62 -2.60
C ASN A 9 7.23 -17.82 -3.86
N LEU A 10 5.93 -17.56 -3.72
CA LEU A 10 4.97 -17.67 -4.82
C LEU A 10 4.56 -16.27 -5.25
N ASN A 11 4.55 -16.02 -6.55
CA ASN A 11 3.87 -14.83 -7.09
C ASN A 11 2.34 -15.00 -7.04
N GLN A 12 1.61 -13.96 -7.43
CA GLN A 12 0.14 -13.91 -7.41
C GLN A 12 -0.54 -15.10 -8.11
N ASP A 13 -0.10 -15.43 -9.34
CA ASP A 13 -0.71 -16.50 -10.14
C ASP A 13 -0.39 -17.88 -9.55
N GLN A 14 0.85 -18.08 -9.12
CA GLN A 14 1.29 -19.29 -8.45
C GLN A 14 0.56 -19.50 -7.13
N ALA A 15 0.38 -18.45 -6.33
CA ALA A 15 -0.37 -18.50 -5.08
C ALA A 15 -1.83 -18.89 -5.31
N ARG A 16 -2.49 -18.31 -6.32
CA ARG A 16 -3.87 -18.68 -6.71
C ARG A 16 -3.97 -20.13 -7.15
N GLN A 17 -3.02 -20.61 -7.94
CA GLN A 17 -3.01 -21.98 -8.45
C GLN A 17 -2.72 -23.01 -7.35
N LEU A 18 -1.84 -22.67 -6.40
CA LEU A 18 -1.33 -23.59 -5.38
C LEU A 18 -2.03 -23.47 -4.02
N ARG A 19 -2.97 -22.55 -3.83
CA ARG A 19 -3.65 -22.31 -2.53
C ARG A 19 -4.31 -23.53 -1.89
N THR A 20 -4.66 -24.55 -2.67
CA THR A 20 -5.26 -25.82 -2.18
C THR A 20 -4.23 -26.93 -1.97
N SER A 21 -2.96 -26.70 -2.32
CA SER A 21 -1.87 -27.63 -2.09
C SER A 21 -1.59 -27.77 -0.59
N LYS A 22 -1.24 -28.98 -0.14
CA LYS A 22 -0.80 -29.24 1.24
C LYS A 22 0.54 -28.58 1.56
N GLU A 23 1.34 -28.32 0.53
CA GLU A 23 2.65 -27.66 0.64
C GLU A 23 2.54 -26.13 0.69
N PHE A 24 1.34 -25.58 0.46
CA PHE A 24 1.12 -24.15 0.52
C PHE A 24 1.12 -23.66 1.98
N VAL A 25 1.98 -22.69 2.28
CA VAL A 25 2.07 -22.09 3.61
C VAL A 25 1.92 -20.58 3.49
N ALA A 26 0.80 -20.05 3.95
CA ALA A 26 0.62 -18.62 4.17
C ALA A 26 1.34 -18.20 5.46
N ARG A 27 2.34 -17.31 5.37
CA ARG A 27 3.07 -16.80 6.53
C ARG A 27 2.71 -15.35 6.78
N LYS A 28 1.89 -15.10 7.81
CA LYS A 28 1.62 -13.73 8.27
C LYS A 28 2.89 -13.14 8.91
N GLN A 29 3.37 -12.05 8.34
CA GLN A 29 4.52 -11.31 8.86
C GLN A 29 4.06 -10.16 9.75
N ALA A 30 4.85 -9.84 10.79
CA ALA A 30 4.68 -8.60 11.55
C ALA A 30 5.31 -7.42 10.78
N ARG A 31 4.80 -7.15 9.57
CA ARG A 31 5.31 -6.15 8.63
C ARG A 31 4.16 -5.32 8.07
N THR A 32 4.39 -4.01 7.93
CA THR A 32 3.52 -3.07 7.23
C THR A 32 4.32 -2.45 6.08
N GLN A 33 3.77 -2.44 4.87
CA GLN A 33 4.34 -1.67 3.75
C GLN A 33 3.68 -0.29 3.66
N TYR A 34 4.47 0.71 3.28
CA TYR A 34 4.03 2.11 3.23
C TYR A 34 4.81 2.88 2.16
N LEU A 35 4.18 3.93 1.62
CA LEU A 35 4.87 4.94 0.83
C LEU A 35 5.57 5.91 1.77
N GLU A 36 6.89 6.00 1.65
CA GLU A 36 7.66 6.99 2.37
C GLU A 36 7.74 8.29 1.58
N PHE A 37 7.42 9.41 2.23
CA PHE A 37 7.44 10.72 1.59
C PHE A 37 8.72 11.47 1.91
N ASN A 38 9.53 11.75 0.89
CA ASN A 38 10.70 12.60 1.04
C ASN A 38 10.29 14.07 1.29
N LYS A 39 10.27 14.49 2.55
CA LYS A 39 9.87 15.85 2.96
C LYS A 39 10.90 16.95 2.62
N GLN A 40 12.03 16.61 1.99
CA GLN A 40 12.92 17.60 1.38
C GLN A 40 12.38 18.10 0.02
N SER A 41 11.55 17.31 -0.65
CA SER A 41 10.82 17.78 -1.84
C SER A 41 9.79 18.84 -1.44
N VAL A 42 9.76 19.94 -2.17
CA VAL A 42 8.80 21.04 -1.96
C VAL A 42 7.36 20.53 -2.05
N ALA A 43 7.07 19.69 -3.05
CA ALA A 43 5.74 19.09 -3.23
C ALA A 43 5.36 18.15 -2.07
N LEU A 44 6.24 17.21 -1.72
CA LEU A 44 5.95 16.21 -0.69
C LEU A 44 6.04 16.76 0.74
N LYS A 45 6.62 17.95 0.95
CA LYS A 45 6.53 18.70 2.21
C LYS A 45 5.12 19.22 2.46
N ASN A 46 4.34 19.49 1.41
CA ASN A 46 2.94 19.92 1.53
C ASN A 46 2.05 18.78 2.07
N ALA A 47 1.30 19.04 3.14
CA ALA A 47 0.46 18.03 3.78
C ALA A 47 -0.76 17.64 2.95
N ASN A 48 -1.32 18.57 2.16
CA ASN A 48 -2.44 18.28 1.27
C ASN A 48 -2.00 17.38 0.12
N ILE A 49 -0.81 17.58 -0.45
CA ILE A 49 -0.26 16.65 -1.46
C ILE A 49 -0.13 15.23 -0.90
N ARG A 50 0.43 15.04 0.30
CA ARG A 50 0.52 13.71 0.92
C ARG A 50 -0.85 13.09 1.23
N LYS A 51 -1.82 13.90 1.66
CA LYS A 51 -3.20 13.43 1.88
C LYS A 51 -3.88 13.02 0.58
N ALA A 52 -3.65 13.76 -0.50
CA ALA A 52 -4.18 13.45 -1.83
C ALA A 52 -3.69 12.08 -2.30
N ILE A 53 -2.37 11.88 -2.30
CA ILE A 53 -1.74 10.60 -2.66
C ILE A 53 -2.33 9.45 -1.84
N SER A 54 -2.45 9.61 -0.52
CA SER A 54 -2.94 8.53 0.33
C SER A 54 -4.42 8.19 0.10
N ALA A 55 -5.25 9.20 -0.18
CA ALA A 55 -6.69 9.03 -0.41
C ALA A 55 -7.02 8.52 -1.83
N ALA A 56 -6.06 8.61 -2.77
CA ALA A 56 -6.20 8.14 -4.14
C ALA A 56 -5.97 6.64 -4.33
N ILE A 57 -5.52 5.92 -3.30
CA ILE A 57 -5.15 4.49 -3.39
C ILE A 57 -6.27 3.60 -2.85
N ASP A 58 -6.88 2.78 -3.70
CA ASP A 58 -7.77 1.69 -3.28
C ASP A 58 -6.97 0.50 -2.71
N ARG A 59 -6.75 0.56 -1.39
CA ARG A 59 -6.01 -0.49 -0.67
C ARG A 59 -6.72 -1.84 -0.67
N LYS A 60 -8.05 -1.87 -0.81
CA LYS A 60 -8.80 -3.13 -0.86
C LYS A 60 -8.52 -3.82 -2.18
N GLN A 61 -8.58 -3.09 -3.28
CA GLN A 61 -8.23 -3.61 -4.59
C GLN A 61 -6.75 -4.04 -4.63
N LEU A 62 -5.84 -3.23 -4.08
CA LEU A 62 -4.41 -3.58 -3.99
C LEU A 62 -4.19 -4.96 -3.35
N VAL A 63 -4.76 -5.21 -2.16
CA VAL A 63 -4.53 -6.48 -1.45
C VAL A 63 -5.24 -7.66 -2.09
N ASP A 64 -6.48 -7.48 -2.57
CA ASP A 64 -7.30 -8.57 -3.10
C ASP A 64 -6.90 -8.97 -4.53
N GLN A 65 -6.51 -7.99 -5.35
CA GLN A 65 -6.27 -8.19 -6.78
C GLN A 65 -4.81 -8.22 -7.15
N ILE A 66 -3.97 -7.32 -6.62
CA ILE A 66 -2.57 -7.21 -7.05
C ILE A 66 -1.68 -8.13 -6.21
N LEU A 67 -1.76 -8.04 -4.89
CA LEU A 67 -0.96 -8.89 -4.00
C LEU A 67 -1.50 -10.32 -3.97
N ALA A 68 -2.76 -10.50 -3.57
CA ALA A 68 -3.48 -11.79 -3.52
C ALA A 68 -2.71 -12.96 -2.85
N ASP A 69 -1.79 -12.65 -1.94
CA ASP A 69 -0.87 -13.59 -1.28
C ASP A 69 -1.21 -13.84 0.20
N GLY A 70 -2.33 -13.28 0.68
CA GLY A 70 -2.73 -13.28 2.09
C GLY A 70 -2.41 -11.99 2.83
N SER A 71 -1.84 -10.99 2.14
CA SER A 71 -1.76 -9.60 2.62
C SER A 71 -3.14 -9.05 2.97
N MET A 72 -3.18 -8.15 3.95
CA MET A 72 -4.43 -7.58 4.46
C MET A 72 -4.36 -6.06 4.46
N GLN A 73 -5.51 -5.42 4.30
CA GLN A 73 -5.61 -3.98 4.47
C GLN A 73 -5.19 -3.60 5.90
N THR A 74 -4.31 -2.62 6.02
CA THR A 74 -3.86 -2.16 7.33
C THR A 74 -4.84 -1.16 7.95
N GLU A 75 -5.17 -1.36 9.22
CA GLU A 75 -5.99 -0.44 10.02
C GLU A 75 -5.12 0.52 10.86
N SER A 76 -3.82 0.24 10.99
CA SER A 76 -2.87 1.04 11.76
C SER A 76 -1.47 0.96 11.15
N PHE A 77 -0.51 1.77 11.60
CA PHE A 77 0.88 1.56 11.18
C PHE A 77 1.47 0.28 11.78
N VAL A 78 1.09 -0.04 13.02
CA VAL A 78 1.54 -1.24 13.72
C VAL A 78 0.82 -2.48 13.16
N PRO A 79 1.55 -3.54 12.77
CA PRO A 79 0.95 -4.77 12.28
C PRO A 79 0.02 -5.44 13.30
N GLN A 80 -1.10 -5.98 12.83
CA GLN A 80 -2.00 -6.78 13.65
C GLN A 80 -1.30 -8.04 14.19
N GLY A 81 -1.53 -8.37 15.46
CA GLY A 81 -0.97 -9.52 16.14
C GLY A 81 0.47 -9.34 16.64
N LEU A 82 1.07 -8.14 16.48
CA LEU A 82 2.43 -7.88 16.96
C LEU A 82 2.48 -7.73 18.48
N MET A 83 1.56 -6.97 19.07
CA MET A 83 1.53 -6.74 20.52
C MET A 83 0.12 -6.48 21.04
N THR A 84 -0.05 -6.64 22.35
CA THR A 84 -1.29 -6.31 23.05
C THR A 84 -1.10 -5.10 23.97
N TYR A 85 -2.12 -4.25 24.06
CA TYR A 85 -2.23 -3.17 25.03
C TYR A 85 -3.57 -3.28 25.76
N ALA A 86 -3.54 -3.32 27.09
CA ALA A 86 -4.73 -3.50 27.94
C ALA A 86 -5.63 -4.69 27.52
N GLY A 87 -5.00 -5.82 27.16
CA GLY A 87 -5.71 -7.03 26.75
C GLY A 87 -6.31 -7.00 25.34
N LYS A 88 -6.07 -5.95 24.55
CA LYS A 88 -6.52 -5.83 23.15
C LYS A 88 -5.32 -5.77 22.21
N ASP A 89 -5.50 -6.24 20.97
CA ASP A 89 -4.51 -6.06 19.92
C ASP A 89 -4.22 -4.56 19.73
N PHE A 90 -2.95 -4.17 19.78
CA PHE A 90 -2.58 -2.75 19.70
C PHE A 90 -2.93 -2.14 18.35
N ALA A 91 -2.90 -2.88 17.24
CA ALA A 91 -3.28 -2.36 15.94
C ALA A 91 -4.76 -1.95 15.90
N LYS A 92 -5.63 -2.64 16.66
CA LYS A 92 -7.04 -2.24 16.83
C LYS A 92 -7.18 -1.00 17.72
N VAL A 93 -6.37 -0.91 18.77
CA VAL A 93 -6.37 0.26 19.68
C VAL A 93 -5.86 1.52 18.97
N ALA A 94 -4.79 1.39 18.19
CA ALA A 94 -4.16 2.46 17.42
C ALA A 94 -4.79 2.68 16.04
N GLY A 95 -5.88 1.97 15.74
CA GLY A 95 -6.53 1.98 14.43
C GLY A 95 -6.97 3.39 14.03
N THR A 96 -6.76 3.74 12.77
CA THR A 96 -7.14 5.06 12.24
C THR A 96 -7.63 4.96 10.81
N LYS A 97 -8.64 5.78 10.48
CA LYS A 97 -9.10 6.03 9.11
C LYS A 97 -8.37 7.20 8.45
N ALA A 98 -7.67 8.01 9.25
CA ALA A 98 -6.98 9.20 8.78
C ALA A 98 -5.80 8.79 7.90
N GLY A 99 -5.86 9.16 6.61
CA GLY A 99 -4.81 8.85 5.66
C GLY A 99 -4.72 7.38 5.26
N THR A 100 -5.74 6.56 5.53
CA THR A 100 -5.79 5.13 5.15
C THR A 100 -7.06 4.78 4.37
N THR A 101 -7.99 5.73 4.24
CA THR A 101 -9.26 5.56 3.54
C THR A 101 -9.14 6.02 2.10
N PHE A 102 -9.55 5.17 1.16
CA PHE A 102 -9.74 5.55 -0.24
C PHE A 102 -10.96 6.48 -0.37
N ASP A 103 -10.77 7.66 -0.94
CA ASP A 103 -11.82 8.62 -1.25
C ASP A 103 -11.34 9.53 -2.39
N ARG A 104 -11.76 9.19 -3.62
CA ARG A 104 -11.39 9.94 -4.82
C ARG A 104 -11.77 11.42 -4.75
N LYS A 105 -12.94 11.76 -4.20
CA LYS A 105 -13.38 13.17 -4.12
C LYS A 105 -12.53 13.94 -3.12
N ALA A 106 -12.20 13.33 -1.99
CA ALA A 106 -11.28 13.92 -1.03
C ALA A 106 -9.87 14.06 -1.61
N ALA A 107 -9.38 13.06 -2.34
CA ALA A 107 -8.07 13.07 -2.99
C ALA A 107 -7.91 14.28 -3.93
N GLN A 108 -8.87 14.46 -4.85
CA GLN A 108 -8.91 15.61 -5.79
C GLN A 108 -9.00 16.95 -5.06
N LYS A 109 -9.81 17.02 -4.00
CA LYS A 109 -9.92 18.24 -3.16
C LYS A 109 -8.58 18.57 -2.50
N TYR A 110 -7.88 17.58 -1.96
CA TYR A 110 -6.57 17.79 -1.36
C TYR A 110 -5.52 18.17 -2.39
N LEU A 111 -5.51 17.54 -3.58
CA LEU A 111 -4.57 17.91 -4.63
C LEU A 111 -4.76 19.38 -5.04
N LYS A 112 -5.99 19.78 -5.36
CA LYS A 112 -6.29 21.16 -5.76
C LYS A 112 -5.84 22.18 -4.72
N GLN A 113 -6.07 21.88 -3.43
CA GLN A 113 -5.62 22.75 -2.35
C GLN A 113 -4.09 22.79 -2.25
N GLY A 114 -3.42 21.65 -2.36
CA GLY A 114 -1.96 21.57 -2.31
C GLY A 114 -1.28 22.28 -3.49
N LEU A 115 -1.79 22.09 -4.71
CA LEU A 115 -1.32 22.80 -5.91
C LEU A 115 -1.44 24.33 -5.76
N LYS A 116 -2.59 24.80 -5.26
CA LYS A 116 -2.80 26.23 -4.98
C LYS A 116 -1.81 26.77 -3.94
N GLU A 117 -1.54 26.01 -2.88
CA GLU A 117 -0.57 26.37 -1.84
C GLU A 117 0.87 26.41 -2.37
N LEU A 118 1.17 25.59 -3.38
CA LEU A 118 2.48 25.52 -4.03
C LEU A 118 2.63 26.51 -5.19
N GLY A 119 1.53 27.12 -5.66
CA GLY A 119 1.53 27.96 -6.85
C GLY A 119 1.86 27.19 -8.13
N GLN A 120 1.47 25.91 -8.19
CA GLN A 120 1.73 25.00 -9.31
C GLN A 120 0.42 24.51 -9.92
N ASP A 121 0.44 24.19 -11.22
CA ASP A 121 -0.71 23.64 -11.93
C ASP A 121 -0.69 22.11 -12.02
N SER A 122 0.50 21.51 -11.96
CA SER A 122 0.72 20.07 -12.04
C SER A 122 1.88 19.62 -11.15
N LEU A 123 1.99 18.30 -10.96
CA LEU A 123 3.08 17.66 -10.25
C LEU A 123 3.65 16.53 -11.11
N GLU A 124 4.96 16.36 -11.00
CA GLU A 124 5.68 15.18 -11.46
C GLU A 124 6.40 14.59 -10.25
N LEU A 125 6.18 13.31 -10.00
CA LEU A 125 6.74 12.60 -8.85
C LEU A 125 7.36 11.30 -9.33
N GLN A 126 8.54 10.96 -8.79
CA GLN A 126 9.18 9.68 -9.02
C GLN A 126 8.83 8.72 -7.87
N LEU A 127 8.22 7.57 -8.22
CA LEU A 127 8.04 6.46 -7.30
C LEU A 127 9.27 5.55 -7.37
N LEU A 128 9.84 5.23 -6.22
CA LEU A 128 10.94 4.27 -6.10
C LEU A 128 10.40 3.00 -5.45
N GLY A 129 10.70 1.85 -6.05
CA GLY A 129 10.35 0.52 -5.55
C GLY A 129 11.42 -0.51 -5.92
N ASP A 130 11.21 -1.74 -5.46
CA ASP A 130 12.13 -2.86 -5.67
C ASP A 130 12.00 -3.42 -7.11
N ASP A 131 13.02 -4.13 -7.60
CA ASP A 131 13.10 -4.57 -9.00
C ASP A 131 12.52 -5.97 -9.28
N ASP A 132 11.84 -6.57 -8.29
CA ASP A 132 11.16 -7.85 -8.43
C ASP A 132 9.76 -7.72 -9.09
N ASP A 133 9.22 -8.85 -9.56
CA ASP A 133 7.96 -8.88 -10.33
C ASP A 133 6.74 -8.38 -9.55
N LEU A 134 6.66 -8.66 -8.24
CA LEU A 134 5.52 -8.24 -7.43
C LEU A 134 5.60 -6.74 -7.13
N SER A 135 6.80 -6.25 -6.84
CA SER A 135 7.07 -4.83 -6.61
C SER A 135 6.74 -4.00 -7.85
N LYS A 136 7.19 -4.42 -9.05
CA LYS A 136 6.84 -3.75 -10.32
C LYS A 136 5.33 -3.66 -10.55
N LYS A 137 4.60 -4.77 -10.39
CA LYS A 137 3.13 -4.77 -10.52
C LYS A 137 2.45 -3.85 -9.49
N THR A 138 3.00 -3.80 -8.28
CA THR A 138 2.50 -2.92 -7.22
C THR A 138 2.74 -1.45 -7.57
N ASP A 139 3.93 -1.11 -8.08
CA ASP A 139 4.28 0.25 -8.50
C ASP A 139 3.46 0.72 -9.69
N GLU A 140 3.26 -0.12 -10.71
CA GLU A 140 2.37 0.14 -11.86
C GLU A 140 0.93 0.39 -11.40
N TYR A 141 0.43 -0.41 -10.46
CA TYR A 141 -0.90 -0.21 -9.88
C TYR A 141 -1.00 1.12 -9.13
N LEU A 142 0.00 1.44 -8.30
CA LEU A 142 0.03 2.70 -7.57
C LEU A 142 0.10 3.90 -8.54
N GLN A 143 0.90 3.81 -9.59
CA GLN A 143 0.96 4.82 -10.64
C GLN A 143 -0.42 5.03 -11.28
N SER A 144 -1.07 3.97 -11.76
CA SER A 144 -2.42 4.04 -12.36
C SER A 144 -3.44 4.64 -11.40
N GLN A 145 -3.46 4.21 -10.13
CA GLN A 145 -4.37 4.78 -9.14
C GLN A 145 -4.16 6.27 -8.92
N LEU A 146 -2.91 6.72 -8.88
CA LEU A 146 -2.57 8.13 -8.68
C LEU A 146 -2.94 8.96 -9.91
N GLU A 147 -2.63 8.49 -11.12
CA GLU A 147 -2.96 9.19 -12.36
C GLU A 147 -4.48 9.24 -12.63
N GLU A 148 -5.24 8.19 -12.27
CA GLU A 148 -6.68 8.14 -12.49
C GLU A 148 -7.48 8.94 -11.45
N ASN A 149 -7.04 8.94 -10.20
CA ASN A 149 -7.83 9.46 -9.08
C ASN A 149 -7.48 10.90 -8.67
N LEU A 150 -6.33 11.44 -9.10
CA LEU A 150 -5.88 12.79 -8.74
C LEU A 150 -6.27 13.86 -9.76
#